data_AF-A0A365YQ52-F1
#
_entry.id   AF-A0A365YQ52-F1
#
_cell.length_a   1.000
_cell.length_b   1.000
_cell.length_c   1.000
_cell.angle_alpha   90.00
_cell.angle_beta   90.00
_cell.angle_gamma   90.00
#
_symmetry.space_group_name_H-M   'P 1'
#
loop_
_entity.id
_entity.type
_entity.pdbx_description
1 polymer ?
#
loop_
_entity_poly.entity_id
_entity_poly.type
_entity_poly.pdbx_seq_one_letter_code
_entity_poly.pdbx_strand_id
1 'polypeptide(L)' 'MENEALGTFDVIFLRVSDGEGQIDSMSINKIFYGDLQGISVGKMLAFRGEITGSAGYVTMGL' A
#
# COMPACT_ATOMS: atom_id res chain seq x y z
N MET A 1 -24.69 12.88 -3.49
CA MET A 1 -23.26 12.52 -3.41
C MET A 1 -22.50 13.75 -2.94
N GLU A 2 -22.52 14.03 -1.63
CA GLU A 2 -21.80 15.20 -1.06
C GLU A 2 -20.52 14.78 -0.29
N ASN A 3 -20.18 13.48 -0.24
CA ASN A 3 -19.04 12.94 0.53
C ASN A 3 -18.19 11.94 -0.27
N GLU A 4 -18.12 12.10 -1.59
CA GLU A 4 -17.21 11.32 -2.44
C GLU A 4 -16.11 12.24 -2.97
N ALA A 5 -14.87 11.77 -2.92
CA ALA A 5 -13.70 12.47 -3.45
C ALA A 5 -13.06 11.60 -4.52
N LEU A 6 -12.80 12.17 -5.69
CA LEU A 6 -12.16 11.50 -6.82
C LEU A 6 -10.79 12.11 -7.09
N GLY A 7 -9.84 11.26 -7.48
CA GLY A 7 -8.47 11.69 -7.68
C GLY A 7 -7.54 10.55 -8.04
N THR A 8 -6.29 10.92 -8.25
CA THR A 8 -5.18 9.98 -8.49
C THR A 8 -4.18 10.06 -7.35
N PHE A 9 -3.27 9.10 -7.29
CA PHE A 9 -2.18 9.15 -6.32
C PHE A 9 -0.94 8.47 -6.88
N ASP A 10 0.22 8.99 -6.49
CA ASP A 10 1.49 8.28 -6.65
C ASP A 10 1.72 7.37 -5.45
N VAL A 11 2.37 6.23 -5.67
CA VAL A 11 2.71 5.28 -4.61
C VAL A 11 4.14 4.79 -4.72
N ILE A 12 4.83 4.79 -3.58
CA ILE A 12 6.21 4.30 -3.46
C ILE A 12 6.21 3.18 -2.42
N PHE A 13 6.76 2.02 -2.81
CA PHE A 13 6.99 0.89 -1.93
C PHE A 13 8.48 0.75 -1.62
N LEU A 14 8.81 0.64 -0.35
CA LEU A 14 10.18 0.37 0.10
C LEU A 14 10.16 -0.90 0.94
N ARG A 15 10.97 -1.89 0.58
CA ARG A 15 11.09 -3.12 1.36
C ARG A 15 11.73 -2.79 2.71
N VAL A 16 11.11 -3.22 3.81
CA VAL A 16 11.58 -2.93 5.19
C VAL A 16 12.32 -4.12 5.78
N SER A 17 11.97 -5.34 5.38
CA SER A 17 12.69 -6.55 5.77
C SER A 17 12.62 -7.60 4.67
N ASP A 18 13.64 -8.45 4.60
CA ASP A 18 13.62 -9.68 3.82
C ASP A 18 12.95 -10.77 4.65
N GLY A 19 11.63 -10.63 4.86
CA GLY A 19 10.87 -11.54 5.73
C GLY A 19 11.24 -13.00 5.47
N GLU A 20 11.47 -13.77 6.54
CA GLU A 20 11.72 -15.20 6.39
C GLU A 20 10.41 -15.89 5.99
N GLY A 21 10.38 -16.51 4.80
CA GLY A 21 9.22 -17.24 4.29
C GLY A 21 8.41 -16.48 3.22
N GLN A 22 7.10 -16.79 3.13
CA GLN A 22 6.21 -16.24 2.09
C GLN A 22 5.63 -14.85 2.41
N ILE A 23 6.00 -14.23 3.55
CA ILE A 23 5.48 -12.95 4.03
C ILE A 23 6.57 -11.87 3.99
N ASP A 24 6.27 -10.77 3.30
CA ASP A 24 7.11 -9.59 3.16
C ASP A 24 6.55 -8.39 3.93
N SER A 25 7.44 -7.52 4.42
CA SER A 25 7.09 -6.22 4.99
C SER A 25 7.61 -5.07 4.14
N MET A 26 6.75 -4.08 3.88
CA MET A 26 7.07 -2.90 3.07
C MET A 26 6.57 -1.62 3.74
N SER A 27 7.31 -0.53 3.60
CA SER A 27 6.78 0.83 3.75
C SER A 27 6.01 1.17 2.49
N ILE A 28 4.88 1.86 2.65
CA ILE A 28 4.06 2.38 1.55
C ILE A 28 3.82 3.87 1.78
N ASN A 29 4.27 4.69 0.84
CA ASN A 29 4.08 6.14 0.88
C ASN A 29 3.18 6.53 -0.29
N LYS A 30 2.18 7.38 -0.05
CA LYS A 30 1.24 7.84 -1.08
C LYS A 30 1.21 9.35 -1.14
N ILE A 31 1.05 9.91 -2.33
CA ILE A 31 0.82 11.33 -2.57
C ILE A 31 -0.47 11.46 -3.36
N PHE A 32 -1.50 12.10 -2.79
CA PHE A 32 -2.83 12.22 -3.38
C PHE A 32 -3.03 13.54 -4.11
N TYR A 33 -3.72 13.49 -5.26
CA TYR A 33 -4.06 14.63 -6.10
C TYR A 33 -5.55 14.59 -6.48
N GLY A 34 -6.16 15.77 -6.67
CA GLY A 34 -7.57 15.92 -7.00
C GLY A 34 -8.35 16.47 -5.81
N ASP A 35 -9.53 15.90 -5.56
CA ASP A 35 -10.42 16.34 -4.47
C ASP A 35 -9.78 16.12 -3.08
N LEU A 36 -8.89 15.14 -2.96
CA LEU A 36 -8.02 14.92 -1.80
C LEU A 36 -6.57 15.29 -2.16
N GLN A 37 -6.01 16.25 -1.42
CA GLN A 37 -4.61 16.65 -1.55
C GLN A 37 -3.87 16.37 -0.25
N GLY A 38 -2.85 15.51 -0.30
CA GLY A 38 -2.14 15.11 0.92
C GLY A 38 -1.12 14.01 0.70
N ILE A 39 -0.47 13.61 1.79
CA ILE A 39 0.54 12.55 1.82
C ILE A 39 0.11 11.55 2.90
N SER A 40 0.29 10.26 2.65
CA SER A 40 0.20 9.25 3.70
C SER A 40 1.43 8.37 3.77
N VAL A 41 1.73 7.90 4.98
CA VAL A 41 2.84 7.00 5.27
C VAL A 41 2.30 5.82 6.05
N GLY A 42 2.60 4.62 5.58
CA GLY A 42 2.11 3.40 6.19
C GLY A 42 3.07 2.23 6.07
N LYS A 43 2.65 1.11 6.66
CA LYS A 43 3.31 -0.19 6.54
C LYS A 43 2.35 -1.22 5.99
N MET A 44 2.86 -2.07 5.12
CA MET A 44 2.16 -3.18 4.49
C MET A 44 2.83 -4.50 4.88
N LEU A 45 2.01 -5.50 5.13
CA LEU A 45 2.41 -6.92 5.14
C LEU A 45 1.79 -7.58 3.91
N ALA A 46 2.61 -8.30 3.13
CA ALA A 46 2.17 -8.97 1.91
C ALA A 46 2.55 -10.45 1.96
N PHE A 47 1.64 -11.30 1.52
CA PHE A 47 1.83 -12.73 1.37
C PHE A 47 1.68 -13.10 -0.11
N ARG A 48 2.64 -13.84 -0.66
CA ARG A 48 2.56 -14.39 -2.03
C ARG A 48 2.50 -15.91 -1.97
N GLY A 49 1.38 -16.47 -2.43
CA GLY A 49 1.20 -17.91 -2.51
C GLY A 49 1.89 -18.51 -3.74
N GLU A 50 1.85 -19.84 -3.84
CA GLU A 50 2.50 -20.59 -4.92
C GLU A 50 1.76 -20.48 -6.26
N ILE A 51 0.45 -20.16 -6.24
CA ILE A 51 -0.34 -19.95 -7.44
C ILE A 51 -0.03 -18.57 -7.99
N THR A 52 0.58 -18.51 -9.18
CA THR A 52 0.86 -17.26 -9.89
C THR A 52 -0.38 -16.37 -9.96
N GLY A 53 -0.24 -15.12 -9.53
CA GLY A 53 -1.32 -14.14 -9.48
C GLY A 53 -2.13 -14.13 -8.17
N SER A 54 -1.92 -15.08 -7.27
CA SER A 54 -2.58 -15.13 -5.95
C SER A 54 -1.70 -14.51 -4.86
N ALA A 55 -2.20 -13.45 -4.24
CA ALA A 55 -1.53 -12.78 -3.13
C ALA A 55 -2.57 -12.14 -2.19
N GLY A 56 -2.18 -11.93 -0.93
CA GLY A 56 -2.95 -11.18 0.05
C GLY A 56 -2.07 -10.12 0.69
N TYR A 57 -2.64 -8.97 1.03
CA TYR A 57 -1.91 -7.93 1.75
C TYR A 57 -2.83 -7.16 2.69
N VAL A 58 -2.23 -6.64 3.76
CA VAL A 58 -2.88 -5.70 4.69
C VAL A 58 -1.99 -4.49 4.86
N THR A 59 -2.59 -3.31 5.02
CA THR A 59 -1.86 -2.06 5.22
C THR A 59 -2.57 -1.18 6.24
N MET A 60 -1.78 -0.45 7.02
CA MET A 60 -2.24 0.63 7.88
C MET A 60 -1.31 1.82 7.67
N GLY A 61 -1.89 3.02 7.59
CA GLY A 61 -1.15 4.26 7.40
C GLY A 61 -1.88 5.45 7.99
N LEU A 62 -1.12 6.52 8.21
CA LEU A 62 -1.59 7.86 8.58
C LEU A 62 -1.49 8.78 7.36
#